data_AF-A0A381XV69-F1
#
_entry.id   AF-A0A381XV69-F1
#
_cell.length_a   1.000
_cell.length_b   1.000
_cell.length_c   1.000
_cell.angle_alpha   90.00
_cell.angle_beta   90.00
_cell.angle_gamma   90.00
#
_symmetry.space_group_name_H-M   'P 1'
#
loop_
_entity.id
_entity.type
_entity.pdbx_description
1 polymer ?
#
loop_
_entity_poly.entity_id
_entity_poly.type
_entity_poly.pdbx_seq_one_letter_code
_entity_poly.pdbx_strand_id
1 'polypeptide(L)' 'KGKRLDIPAGTAVRFEPGQRRNITLIDYQGNRQVYGFNALVQGNLD' A
#
# COMPACT_ATOMS: atom_id res chain seq x y z
N LYS A 1 4.30 8.85 -1.45
CA LYS A 1 4.99 7.56 -1.18
C LYS A 1 4.51 7.05 0.18
N GLY A 2 4.56 5.75 0.47
CA GLY A 2 4.10 5.22 1.76
C GLY A 2 2.59 5.23 1.99
N LYS A 3 1.83 4.65 1.05
CA LYS A 3 0.38 4.48 1.15
C LYS A 3 -0.02 3.01 1.11
N ARG A 4 -1.21 2.70 1.61
CA ARG A 4 -1.87 1.38 1.52
C ARG A 4 -3.29 1.53 0.95
N LEU A 5 -3.89 0.40 0.60
CA LEU A 5 -5.30 0.35 0.21
C LEU A 5 -6.20 0.81 1.36
N ASP A 6 -7.14 1.68 1.05
CA ASP A 6 -8.19 2.11 1.98
C ASP A 6 -9.37 1.12 1.93
N ILE A 7 -9.16 -0.05 2.56
CA ILE A 7 -10.11 -1.15 2.66
C ILE A 7 -10.05 -1.76 4.07
N PRO A 8 -11.07 -2.53 4.50
CA PRO A 8 -11.04 -3.22 5.78
C PRO A 8 -9.81 -4.13 5.95
N ALA A 9 -9.29 -4.20 7.17
CA ALA A 9 -8.12 -5.02 7.49
C ALA A 9 -8.35 -6.50 7.13
N GLY A 10 -7.33 -7.15 6.57
CA GLY A 10 -7.39 -8.55 6.16
C GLY A 10 -8.08 -8.82 4.81
N THR A 11 -8.54 -7.78 4.11
CA THR A 11 -9.15 -7.91 2.78
C THR A 11 -8.17 -7.54 1.65
N ALA A 12 -8.57 -7.78 0.40
CA ALA A 12 -7.76 -7.50 -0.78
C ALA A 12 -8.60 -7.00 -1.96
N VAL A 13 -7.96 -6.28 -2.89
CA VAL A 13 -8.55 -5.93 -4.19
C VAL A 13 -7.91 -6.82 -5.26
N ARG A 14 -8.76 -7.55 -6.01
CA ARG A 14 -8.35 -8.39 -7.14
C ARG A 14 -8.46 -7.60 -8.44
N PHE A 15 -7.45 -7.76 -9.30
CA PHE A 15 -7.41 -7.19 -10.64
C PHE A 15 -7.28 -8.34 -11.64
N GLU A 16 -8.24 -8.46 -12.56
CA GLU A 16 -8.17 -9.43 -13.66
C GLU A 16 -7.36 -8.88 -14.85
N PRO A 17 -6.85 -9.76 -15.73
CA PRO A 17 -6.21 -9.34 -16.97
C PRO A 17 -7.10 -8.36 -17.77
N GLY A 18 -6.57 -7.18 -18.08
CA GLY A 18 -7.26 -6.12 -18.82
C GLY A 18 -8.22 -5.25 -17.99
N GLN A 19 -8.46 -5.57 -16.72
CA GLN A 19 -9.33 -4.78 -15.87
C GLN A 19 -8.66 -3.48 -15.43
N ARG A 20 -9.42 -2.38 -15.47
CA ARG A 20 -9.06 -1.11 -14.83
C ARG A 20 -10.05 -0.80 -13.72
N ARG A 21 -9.54 -0.33 -12.58
CA ARG A 21 -10.35 0.04 -11.42
C ARG A 21 -9.73 1.25 -10.72
N ASN A 22 -10.56 2.22 -10.37
CA ASN A 22 -10.16 3.30 -9.48
C ASN A 22 -10.18 2.80 -8.04
N ILE A 23 -9.09 3.05 -7.32
CA ILE A 23 -8.90 2.64 -5.93
C ILE A 23 -8.43 3.83 -5.12
N THR A 24 -8.82 3.85 -3.85
CA THR A 24 -8.39 4.86 -2.89
C THR A 24 -7.19 4.35 -2.11
N LEU A 25 -6.21 5.23 -1.94
CA LEU A 25 -5.02 4.99 -1.13
C LEU A 25 -5.00 5.93 0.06
N ILE A 26 -4.62 5.41 1.22
CA ILE A 26 -4.44 6.18 2.45
C ILE A 26 -3.01 6.05 2.96
N ASP A 27 -2.51 7.06 3.67
CA ASP A 27 -1.16 7.05 4.23
C ASP A 27 -0.99 6.01 5.34
N TYR A 28 0.18 5.37 5.37
CA TYR A 28 0.61 4.67 6.57
C TYR A 28 0.75 5.67 7.72
N GLN A 29 0.38 5.23 8.92
CA GLN A 29 0.43 6.01 10.16
C GLN A 29 1.46 5.41 11.14
N GLY A 30 1.62 6.02 12.32
CA GLY A 30 2.64 5.64 13.29
C GLY A 30 4.02 6.16 12.89
N ASN A 31 5.08 5.36 13.12
CA ASN A 31 6.45 5.78 12.81
C ASN A 31 6.75 5.92 11.31
N ARG A 32 5.83 5.50 10.43
CA ARG A 32 5.95 5.60 8.97
C ARG A 32 7.26 5.00 8.43
N GLN A 33 7.68 3.86 8.96
CA GLN A 33 8.84 3.11 8.48
C GLN A 33 8.42 1.78 7.86
N VAL A 34 9.01 1.43 6.71
CA VAL A 34 8.74 0.20 5.98
C VAL A 34 10.05 -0.51 5.62
N TYR A 35 10.12 -1.78 6.02
CA TYR A 35 11.25 -2.68 5.77
C TYR A 35 10.76 -3.93 5.02
N GLY A 36 11.63 -4.59 4.25
CA GLY A 36 11.27 -5.77 3.46
C GLY A 36 10.64 -5.43 2.10
N PHE A 37 9.53 -6.08 1.72
CA PHE A 37 8.90 -6.01 0.38
C PHE A 37 9.95 -6.20 -0.74
N ASN A 38 9.93 -5.35 -1.77
CA ASN A 38 10.95 -5.34 -2.83
C ASN A 38 12.24 -4.59 -2.43
N ALA A 39 12.45 -4.35 -1.13
CA ALA A 39 13.61 -3.67 -0.54
C ALA A 39 13.87 -2.22 -1.03
N LEU A 40 12.86 -1.54 -1.56
CA LEU A 40 13.02 -0.20 -2.16
C LEU A 40 13.08 0.97 -1.17
N VAL A 41 12.67 0.78 0.09
CA VAL A 41 12.61 1.85 1.10
C VAL A 41 13.53 1.55 2.29
N GLN A 42 13.34 0.41 2.96
CA GLN A 42 14.19 -0.04 4.08
C GLN A 42 14.39 1.01 5.18
N GLY A 43 13.33 1.72 5.54
CA GLY A 43 13.42 2.86 6.45
C GLY A 43 12.21 3.77 6.40
N ASN A 44 12.44 5.06 6.66
CA ASN A 44 11.39 6.09 6.67
C ASN A 44 10.74 6.26 5.28
N LEU A 45 9.44 6.54 5.27
CA LEU A 45 8.63 6.79 4.06
C LEU A 45 8.60 8.25 3.61
N ASP A 46 9.13 9.16 4.41
CA ASP A 46 9.30 10.58 4.07
C ASP A 46 10.56 10.83 3.24
#